data_AF-A0A1I3FWH3-F1
#
_entry.id   AF-A0A1I3FWH3-F1
#
_cell.length_a   1.000
_cell.length_b   1.000
_cell.length_c   1.000
_cell.angle_alpha   90.00
_cell.angle_beta   90.00
_cell.angle_gamma   90.00
#
_symmetry.space_group_name_H-M   'P 1'
#
loop_
_entity.id
_entity.type
_entity.pdbx_description
1 polymer ?
#
loop_
_entity_poly.entity_id
_entity_poly.type
_entity_poly.pdbx_seq_one_letter_code
_entity_poly.pdbx_strand_id
1 'polypeptide(L)'
;MTKTREIQDIYHEWEQLHPGHDLDMRVVAQWAIATGKWEPPQYDPLKACARELSRAARAEYYTDPQGREVRRKQSYVYTEDSGQKRWRFADIITGTPEKIQMSLQHRRRSALGDIIQLNLDRRSYNDNNPYGAEIQMSFNFDEDLEELEHPTEYPDAPEEG
;
A
#
# COMPACT_ATOMS: atom_id res chain seq x y z
N MET A 1 26.42 5.15 -3.31
CA MET A 1 25.43 4.26 -2.64
C MET A 1 24.05 4.87 -2.82
N THR A 2 22.97 4.09 -2.78
CA THR A 2 21.59 4.63 -2.85
C THR A 2 21.14 5.07 -1.46
N LYS A 3 20.26 6.07 -1.37
CA LYS A 3 19.70 6.52 -0.08
C LYS A 3 19.06 5.37 0.70
N THR A 4 18.41 4.43 0.00
CA THR A 4 17.83 3.23 0.62
C THR A 4 18.89 2.42 1.35
N ARG A 5 20.05 2.14 0.71
CA ARG A 5 21.11 1.35 1.33
C ARG A 5 21.68 2.04 2.58
N GLU A 6 21.86 3.36 2.52
CA GLU A 6 22.29 4.13 3.70
C GLU A 6 21.31 3.98 4.87
N ILE A 7 20.00 4.00 4.61
CA ILE A 7 18.98 3.78 5.64
C ILE A 7 19.00 2.34 6.15
N GLN A 8 19.29 1.37 5.29
CA GLN A 8 19.42 -0.04 5.69
C GLN A 8 20.60 -0.26 6.62
N ASP A 9 21.74 0.35 6.29
CA ASP A 9 22.94 0.26 7.12
C ASP A 9 22.70 0.81 8.54
N ILE A 10 21.83 1.82 8.70
CA ILE A 10 21.45 2.36 10.02
C ILE A 10 20.76 1.29 10.88
N TYR A 11 19.71 0.64 10.38
CA TYR A 11 18.99 -0.32 11.22
C TYR A 11 19.78 -1.62 11.41
N HIS A 12 20.61 -2.03 10.44
CA HIS A 12 21.55 -3.15 10.63
C HIS A 12 22.57 -2.86 11.74
N GLU A 13 23.11 -1.64 11.80
CA GLU A 13 24.02 -1.25 12.89
C GLU A 13 23.28 -1.26 14.24
N TRP A 14 22.03 -0.79 14.27
CA TRP A 14 21.22 -0.85 15.49
C TRP A 14 21.00 -2.29 15.97
N GLU A 15 20.69 -3.23 15.07
CA GLU A 15 20.50 -4.66 15.40
C GLU A 15 21.78 -5.29 15.97
N GLN A 16 22.96 -4.94 15.43
CA GLN A 16 24.24 -5.43 15.93
C GLN A 16 24.53 -4.94 17.36
N LEU A 17 24.10 -3.73 17.70
CA LEU A 17 24.28 -3.14 19.03
C LEU A 17 23.26 -3.65 20.06
N HIS A 18 22.10 -4.13 19.61
CA HIS A 18 20.98 -4.54 20.47
C HIS A 18 20.52 -5.98 20.16
N PRO A 19 21.40 -6.99 20.30
CA PRO A 19 21.05 -8.37 19.98
C PRO A 19 19.91 -8.87 20.85
N GLY A 20 18.92 -9.53 20.23
CA GLY A 20 17.77 -10.12 20.92
C GLY A 20 16.60 -9.16 21.16
N HIS A 21 16.70 -7.90 20.73
CA HIS A 21 15.57 -6.97 20.71
C HIS A 21 14.85 -7.01 19.37
N ASP A 22 13.52 -6.85 19.40
CA ASP A 22 12.73 -6.68 18.19
C ASP A 22 13.09 -5.38 17.49
N LEU A 23 13.05 -5.41 16.15
CA LEU A 23 13.38 -4.26 15.32
C LEU A 23 12.21 -3.24 15.26
N ASP A 24 12.05 -2.45 16.31
CA ASP A 24 11.11 -1.32 16.33
C ASP A 24 11.71 -0.10 15.63
N MET A 25 11.20 0.19 14.44
CA MET A 25 11.65 1.31 13.61
C MET A 25 11.56 2.69 14.30
N ARG A 26 10.67 2.89 15.28
CA ARG A 26 10.60 4.15 16.04
C ARG A 26 11.78 4.28 16.99
N VAL A 27 12.15 3.19 17.66
CA VAL A 27 13.32 3.14 18.54
C VAL A 27 14.59 3.35 17.72
N VAL A 28 14.71 2.66 16.58
CA VAL A 28 15.84 2.85 15.65
C VAL A 28 15.91 4.30 15.17
N ALA A 29 14.79 4.91 14.78
CA ALA A 29 14.77 6.30 14.32
C ALA A 29 15.20 7.29 15.42
N GLN A 30 14.75 7.08 16.67
CA GLN A 30 15.16 7.91 17.79
C GLN A 30 16.67 7.80 18.05
N TRP A 31 17.21 6.57 18.03
CA TRP A 31 18.65 6.33 18.15
C TRP A 31 19.44 6.95 16.99
N ALA A 32 19.00 6.79 15.74
CA ALA A 32 19.67 7.31 14.56
C ALA A 32 19.73 8.84 14.55
N ILE A 33 18.67 9.52 15.01
CA ILE A 33 18.65 10.98 15.17
C ILE A 33 19.58 11.41 16.30
N ALA A 34 19.49 10.76 17.47
CA ALA A 34 20.32 11.11 18.64
C ALA A 34 21.82 10.92 18.38
N THR A 35 22.19 9.96 17.53
CA THR A 35 23.58 9.67 17.15
C THR A 35 24.03 10.39 15.87
N GLY A 36 23.18 11.20 15.25
CA GLY A 36 23.50 11.94 14.02
C GLY A 36 23.67 11.08 12.77
N LYS A 37 23.23 9.82 12.79
CA LYS A 37 23.28 8.90 11.63
C LYS A 37 22.21 9.20 10.60
N TRP A 38 21.14 9.87 11.02
CA TRP A 38 20.09 10.33 10.15
C TRP A 38 19.81 11.81 10.37
N GLU A 39 19.70 12.55 9.27
CA GLU A 39 19.33 13.96 9.28
C GLU A 39 18.04 14.19 8.50
N PRO A 40 17.19 15.13 8.96
CA PRO A 40 15.97 15.48 8.24
C PRO A 40 16.32 16.03 6.86
N PRO A 41 15.67 15.52 5.79
CA PRO A 41 15.87 16.06 4.45
C PRO A 41 15.33 17.49 4.35
N GLN A 42 15.86 18.27 3.41
CA GLN A 42 15.33 19.60 3.10
C GLN A 42 13.85 19.51 2.70
N TYR A 43 13.05 20.42 3.25
CA TYR A 43 11.61 20.48 3.02
C TYR A 43 11.28 21.20 1.70
N ASP A 44 10.50 20.54 0.84
CA ASP A 44 9.96 21.12 -0.39
C ASP A 44 8.42 21.26 -0.22
N PRO A 45 7.90 22.49 -0.02
CA PRO A 45 6.48 22.71 0.23
C PRO A 45 5.61 22.34 -0.98
N LEU A 46 6.09 22.51 -2.21
CA LEU A 46 5.34 22.16 -3.41
C LEU A 46 5.16 20.64 -3.50
N LYS A 47 6.24 19.89 -3.27
CA LYS A 47 6.21 18.42 -3.25
C LYS A 47 5.37 17.88 -2.11
N ALA A 48 5.37 18.54 -0.96
CA ALA A 48 4.52 18.20 0.18
C ALA A 48 3.03 18.39 -0.16
N CYS A 49 2.65 19.58 -0.63
CA CYS A 49 1.28 19.90 -1.03
C CYS A 49 0.76 18.96 -2.14
N ALA A 50 1.56 18.71 -3.18
CA ALA A 50 1.17 17.79 -4.25
C ALA A 50 0.89 16.36 -3.75
N ARG A 51 1.62 15.92 -2.71
CA ARG A 51 1.40 14.60 -2.08
C ARG A 51 0.09 14.57 -1.30
N GLU A 52 -0.23 15.64 -0.58
CA GLU A 52 -1.49 15.76 0.15
C GLU A 52 -2.70 15.76 -0.78
N LEU A 53 -2.66 16.58 -1.84
CA LEU A 53 -3.71 16.59 -2.88
C LEU A 53 -3.87 15.20 -3.53
N SER A 54 -2.76 14.52 -3.80
CA SER A 54 -2.77 13.16 -4.37
C SER A 54 -3.34 12.11 -3.40
N ARG A 55 -3.21 12.31 -2.09
CA ARG A 55 -3.83 11.45 -1.07
C ARG A 55 -5.32 11.73 -0.99
N ALA A 56 -5.71 13.00 -0.94
CA ALA A 56 -7.11 13.42 -0.92
C ALA A 56 -7.87 12.88 -2.16
N ALA A 57 -7.29 13.00 -3.35
CA ALA A 57 -7.88 12.45 -4.57
C ALA A 57 -8.11 10.92 -4.51
N ARG A 58 -7.22 10.16 -3.86
CA ARG A 58 -7.40 8.70 -3.69
C ARG A 58 -8.46 8.34 -2.66
N ALA A 59 -8.75 9.24 -1.73
CA ALA A 59 -9.73 9.07 -0.66
C ALA A 59 -11.12 9.62 -1.05
N GLU A 60 -11.27 10.23 -2.21
CA GLU A 60 -12.57 10.67 -2.72
C GLU A 60 -13.35 9.49 -3.28
N TYR A 61 -14.48 9.18 -2.68
CA TYR A 61 -15.44 8.15 -3.13
C TYR A 61 -16.76 8.81 -3.54
N TYR A 62 -17.52 8.10 -4.36
CA TYR A 62 -18.92 8.43 -4.64
C TYR A 62 -19.70 7.12 -4.72
N THR A 63 -20.98 7.20 -4.37
CA THR A 63 -21.93 6.11 -4.57
C THR A 63 -22.35 6.09 -6.04
N ASP A 64 -22.13 4.97 -6.72
CA ASP A 64 -22.54 4.81 -8.11
C ASP A 64 -24.04 4.46 -8.24
N PRO A 65 -24.61 4.41 -9.47
CA PRO A 65 -26.04 4.12 -9.63
C PRO A 65 -26.45 2.70 -9.21
N GLN A 66 -25.50 1.80 -8.91
CA GLN A 66 -25.76 0.47 -8.36
C GLN A 66 -25.64 0.45 -6.82
N GLY A 67 -25.32 1.58 -6.19
CA GLY A 67 -25.15 1.68 -4.73
C GLY A 67 -23.75 1.34 -4.24
N ARG A 68 -22.76 1.20 -5.13
CA ARG A 68 -21.38 0.84 -4.74
C ARG A 68 -20.57 2.07 -4.39
N GLU A 69 -19.76 1.99 -3.34
CA GLU A 69 -18.76 3.00 -3.01
C GLU A 69 -17.55 2.87 -3.93
N VAL A 70 -17.44 3.78 -4.90
CA VAL A 70 -16.42 3.73 -5.94
C VAL A 70 -15.48 4.92 -5.82
N ARG A 71 -14.16 4.68 -5.95
CA ARG A 71 -13.17 5.78 -5.99
C ARG A 71 -13.46 6.71 -7.15
N ARG A 72 -13.65 7.99 -6.85
CA ARG A 72 -13.98 9.02 -7.84
C ARG A 72 -12.81 9.32 -8.76
N LYS A 73 -11.60 9.44 -8.22
CA LYS A 73 -10.40 9.77 -8.97
C LYS A 73 -9.51 8.54 -9.18
N GLN A 74 -9.30 8.18 -10.43
CA GLN A 74 -8.55 7.02 -10.88
C GLN A 74 -7.14 7.45 -11.32
N SER A 75 -6.12 6.97 -10.60
CA SER A 75 -4.72 7.34 -10.84
C SER A 75 -4.13 6.53 -11.99
N TYR A 76 -3.61 7.21 -13.02
CA TYR A 76 -2.96 6.57 -14.17
C TYR A 76 -1.58 7.18 -14.44
N VAL A 77 -0.70 6.40 -15.07
CA VAL A 77 0.63 6.84 -15.46
C VAL A 77 0.54 7.51 -16.83
N TYR A 78 1.00 8.75 -16.93
CA TYR A 78 1.15 9.49 -18.17
C TYR A 78 2.64 9.62 -18.51
N THR A 79 3.01 9.32 -19.75
CA THR A 79 4.37 9.54 -20.24
C THR A 79 4.38 10.85 -21.01
N GLU A 80 5.16 11.82 -20.55
CA GLU A 80 5.38 13.11 -21.22
C GLU A 80 6.23 12.92 -22.49
N ASP A 81 6.23 13.92 -23.38
CA ASP A 81 7.02 13.89 -24.62
C ASP A 81 8.53 13.74 -24.35
N SER A 82 8.98 14.17 -23.17
CA SER A 82 10.34 13.97 -22.65
C SER A 82 10.67 12.51 -22.27
N GLY A 83 9.69 11.61 -22.33
CA GLY A 83 9.78 10.24 -21.82
C GLY A 83 9.57 10.13 -20.30
N GLN A 84 9.39 11.25 -19.58
CA GLN A 84 9.17 11.24 -18.14
C GLN A 84 7.79 10.70 -17.79
N LYS A 85 7.73 9.72 -16.88
CA LYS A 85 6.48 9.18 -16.34
C LYS A 85 5.99 10.05 -15.17
N ARG A 86 4.73 10.47 -15.22
CA ARG A 86 4.04 11.22 -14.17
C ARG A 86 2.69 10.61 -13.83
N TRP A 87 2.27 10.78 -12.58
CA TRP A 87 0.95 10.40 -12.13
C TRP A 87 -0.07 11.49 -12.46
N ARG A 88 -1.20 11.09 -13.02
CA ARG A 88 -2.37 11.95 -13.25
C ARG A 88 -3.64 11.23 -12.77
N PHE A 89 -4.72 11.98 -12.62
CA PHE A 89 -6.00 11.46 -12.19
C PHE A 89 -7.05 11.68 -13.29
N ALA A 90 -7.85 10.65 -13.55
CA ALA A 90 -9.06 10.74 -14.35
C ALA A 90 -10.27 10.60 -13.42
N ASP A 91 -11.33 11.33 -13.69
CA ASP A 91 -12.61 11.12 -13.02
C ASP A 91 -13.26 9.86 -13.59
N ILE A 92 -13.79 8.97 -12.75
CA ILE A 92 -14.39 7.71 -13.22
C ILE A 92 -15.68 7.90 -14.01
N ILE A 93 -16.39 9.03 -13.83
CA ILE A 93 -17.62 9.32 -14.57
C ILE A 93 -17.32 9.96 -15.93
N THR A 94 -16.37 10.90 -15.98
CA THR A 94 -16.10 11.70 -17.19
C THR A 94 -14.82 11.32 -17.92
N GLY A 95 -14.02 10.43 -17.34
CA GLY A 95 -12.76 9.96 -17.90
C GLY A 95 -12.93 9.10 -19.15
N THR A 96 -11.94 9.14 -20.05
CA THR A 96 -11.97 8.32 -21.26
C THR A 96 -11.68 6.85 -20.92
N PRO A 97 -12.22 5.88 -21.69
CA PRO A 97 -11.98 4.46 -21.46
C PRO A 97 -10.50 4.09 -21.36
N GLU A 98 -9.65 4.71 -22.18
CA GLU A 98 -8.21 4.44 -22.21
C GLU A 98 -7.55 4.82 -20.88
N LYS A 99 -7.88 5.98 -20.32
CA LYS A 99 -7.31 6.45 -19.04
C LYS A 99 -7.76 5.58 -17.87
N ILE A 100 -9.04 5.20 -17.86
CA ILE A 100 -9.60 4.33 -16.83
C ILE A 100 -8.99 2.93 -16.91
N GLN A 101 -8.87 2.36 -18.12
CA GLN A 101 -8.20 1.08 -18.35
C GLN A 101 -6.74 1.11 -17.87
N MET A 102 -5.99 2.18 -18.17
CA MET A 102 -4.62 2.35 -17.69
C MET A 102 -4.54 2.35 -16.15
N SER A 103 -5.44 3.05 -15.47
CA SER A 103 -5.53 3.07 -14.00
C SER A 103 -5.79 1.66 -13.44
N LEU A 104 -6.83 0.98 -13.96
CA LEU A 104 -7.22 -0.35 -13.50
C LEU A 104 -6.11 -1.38 -13.74
N GLN A 105 -5.49 -1.37 -14.92
CA GLN A 105 -4.39 -2.28 -15.24
C GLN A 105 -3.15 -2.01 -14.40
N HIS A 106 -2.85 -0.74 -14.08
CA HIS A 106 -1.77 -0.42 -13.16
C HIS A 106 -2.05 -1.03 -11.78
N ARG A 107 -3.23 -0.78 -11.20
CA ARG A 107 -3.61 -1.32 -9.89
C ARG A 107 -3.58 -2.84 -9.85
N ARG A 108 -4.06 -3.51 -10.92
CA ARG A 108 -3.99 -4.96 -11.05
C ARG A 108 -2.55 -5.47 -11.01
N ARG A 109 -1.62 -4.81 -11.72
CA ARG A 109 -0.19 -5.18 -11.71
C ARG A 109 0.45 -4.93 -10.35
N SER A 110 0.10 -3.84 -9.66
CA SER A 110 0.57 -3.58 -8.29
C SER A 110 0.11 -4.69 -7.35
N ALA A 111 -1.19 -5.02 -7.35
CA ALA A 111 -1.74 -6.09 -6.51
C ALA A 111 -1.07 -7.45 -6.80
N LEU A 112 -0.84 -7.78 -8.08
CA LEU A 112 -0.11 -9.00 -8.44
C LEU A 112 1.33 -9.00 -7.89
N GLY A 113 2.02 -7.85 -7.93
CA GLY A 113 3.36 -7.73 -7.35
C GLY A 113 3.37 -8.02 -5.86
N ASP A 114 2.41 -7.45 -5.13
CA ASP A 114 2.25 -7.67 -3.69
C ASP A 114 1.96 -9.15 -3.37
N ILE A 115 1.07 -9.79 -4.13
CA ILE A 115 0.75 -11.23 -3.98
C ILE A 115 1.97 -12.12 -4.26
N ILE A 116 2.75 -11.80 -5.31
CA ILE A 116 3.97 -12.54 -5.64
C ILE A 116 4.97 -12.46 -4.47
N GLN A 117 5.20 -11.26 -3.93
CA GLN A 117 6.12 -11.09 -2.80
C GLN A 117 5.62 -11.85 -1.57
N LEU A 118 4.34 -11.71 -1.22
CA LEU A 118 3.73 -12.42 -0.10
C LEU A 118 3.89 -13.95 -0.20
N ASN A 119 3.69 -14.52 -1.39
CA ASN A 119 3.89 -15.96 -1.59
C ASN A 119 5.37 -16.36 -1.47
N LEU A 120 6.29 -15.55 -2.02
CA LEU A 120 7.73 -15.81 -1.90
C LEU A 120 8.18 -15.78 -0.43
N ASP A 121 7.72 -14.79 0.33
CA ASP A 121 8.04 -14.63 1.75
C ASP A 121 7.51 -15.80 2.56
N ARG A 122 6.24 -16.18 2.37
CA ARG A 122 5.63 -17.36 3.01
C ARG A 122 6.40 -18.64 2.71
N ARG A 123 6.74 -18.88 1.43
CA ARG A 123 7.49 -20.07 1.02
C ARG A 123 8.89 -20.09 1.63
N SER A 124 9.60 -18.98 1.54
CA SER A 124 10.92 -18.84 2.14
C SER A 124 10.89 -19.11 3.63
N TYR A 125 9.89 -18.58 4.35
CA TYR A 125 9.72 -18.86 5.77
C TYR A 125 9.44 -20.34 6.02
N ASN A 126 8.46 -20.95 5.34
CA ASN A 126 8.12 -22.36 5.52
C ASN A 126 9.31 -23.30 5.22
N ASP A 127 10.13 -22.98 4.22
CA ASP A 127 11.28 -23.79 3.82
C ASP A 127 12.47 -23.67 4.79
N ASN A 128 12.60 -22.54 5.52
CA ASN A 128 13.83 -22.21 6.24
C ASN A 128 13.65 -21.89 7.74
N ASN A 129 12.42 -21.78 8.25
CA ASN A 129 12.22 -21.39 9.65
C ASN A 129 12.73 -22.48 10.62
N PRO A 130 13.45 -22.10 11.69
CA PRO A 130 14.03 -23.06 12.63
C PRO A 130 12.99 -23.76 13.51
N TYR A 131 11.73 -23.32 13.46
CA TYR A 131 10.64 -23.82 14.28
C TYR A 131 9.87 -24.98 13.62
N GLY A 132 10.15 -25.28 12.35
CA GLY A 132 9.42 -26.30 11.58
C GLY A 132 7.93 -25.98 11.40
N ALA A 133 7.53 -24.72 11.59
CA ALA A 133 6.16 -24.28 11.43
C ALA A 133 5.81 -24.13 9.95
N GLU A 134 4.56 -24.41 9.61
CA GLU A 134 4.03 -24.21 8.25
C GLU A 134 2.89 -23.21 8.26
N ILE A 135 3.06 -22.11 7.53
CA ILE A 135 2.04 -21.09 7.35
C ILE A 135 1.28 -21.38 6.04
N GLN A 136 -0.03 -21.59 6.18
CA GLN A 136 -0.97 -21.76 5.06
C GLN A 136 -1.81 -20.50 4.87
N MET A 137 -2.04 -20.12 3.61
CA MET A 137 -2.94 -19.03 3.26
C MET A 137 -3.46 -19.20 1.82
N SER A 138 -4.68 -18.72 1.56
CA SER A 138 -5.26 -18.66 0.22
C SER A 138 -4.83 -17.38 -0.50
N PHE A 139 -4.69 -17.45 -1.83
CA PHE A 139 -4.57 -16.29 -2.72
C PHE A 139 -5.78 -16.16 -3.65
N ASN A 140 -6.80 -17.00 -3.46
CA ASN A 140 -8.10 -16.79 -4.05
C ASN A 140 -8.91 -15.87 -3.13
N PHE A 141 -9.38 -14.75 -3.68
CA PHE A 141 -10.15 -13.73 -2.99
C PHE A 141 -11.64 -13.77 -3.35
N ASP A 142 -12.13 -14.79 -4.08
CA ASP A 142 -13.52 -14.87 -4.50
C ASP A 142 -14.48 -14.82 -3.30
N GLU A 143 -14.21 -15.60 -2.24
CA GLU A 143 -14.99 -15.58 -1.00
C GLU A 143 -14.94 -14.21 -0.29
N ASP A 144 -13.76 -13.57 -0.23
CA ASP A 144 -13.60 -12.23 0.36
C ASP A 144 -14.42 -11.17 -0.40
N LEU A 145 -14.53 -11.31 -1.72
CA LEU A 145 -15.30 -10.40 -2.57
C LEU A 145 -16.80 -10.63 -2.40
N GLU A 146 -17.24 -11.88 -2.32
CA GLU A 146 -18.65 -12.24 -2.07
C GLU A 146 -19.11 -11.74 -0.69
N GLU A 147 -18.29 -11.89 0.35
CA GLU A 147 -18.60 -11.40 1.70
C GLU A 147 -18.86 -9.88 1.72
N LEU A 148 -18.12 -9.10 0.92
CA LEU A 148 -18.30 -7.66 0.79
C LEU A 148 -19.60 -7.25 0.08
N GLU A 149 -20.22 -8.14 -0.70
CA GLU A 149 -21.48 -7.89 -1.39
C GLU A 149 -22.71 -8.14 -0.50
N HIS A 150 -22.53 -8.79 0.66
CA HIS A 150 -23.61 -9.04 1.61
C HIS A 150 -23.89 -7.82 2.53
N PRO A 151 -25.17 -7.46 2.76
CA PRO A 151 -25.53 -6.40 3.70
C PRO A 151 -25.05 -6.74 5.13
N THR A 152 -24.40 -5.80 5.80
CA THR A 152 -24.00 -5.92 7.22
C THR A 152 -25.15 -5.62 8.20
N GLU A 153 -26.29 -5.14 7.70
CA GLU A 153 -27.51 -4.91 8.48
C GLU A 153 -28.40 -6.17 8.46
N TYR A 154 -28.39 -6.90 9.57
CA TYR A 154 -29.42 -7.91 9.86
C TYR A 154 -30.68 -7.18 10.32
N PRO A 155 -31.88 -7.52 9.81
CA PRO A 155 -33.11 -6.97 10.37
C PRO A 155 -33.17 -7.32 11.86
N ASP A 156 -33.47 -6.33 12.70
CA ASP A 156 -33.71 -6.54 14.14
C ASP A 156 -34.65 -7.74 14.30
N ALA A 157 -34.23 -8.71 15.11
CA ALA A 157 -35.02 -9.91 15.37
C ALA A 157 -36.45 -9.50 15.77
N PRO A 158 -37.49 -10.16 15.23
CA PRO A 158 -38.87 -9.80 15.57
C PRO A 158 -39.03 -9.84 17.09
N GLU A 159 -39.56 -8.77 17.68
CA GLU A 159 -39.94 -8.72 19.09
C GLU A 159 -40.80 -9.96 19.37
N GLU A 160 -40.31 -10.85 20.22
CA GLU A 160 -41.08 -11.98 20.73
C GLU A 160 -42.32 -11.42 21.42
N GLY A 161 -43.48 -11.62 20.79
CA GLY A 161 -44.79 -11.26 21.32
C GLY A 161 -45.33 -12.24 22.35
#